data_AF-A0A9E3QD59-F1
#
_entry.id   AF-A0A9E3QD59-F1
#
_cell.length_a   1.000
_cell.length_b   1.000
_cell.length_c   1.000
_cell.angle_alpha   90.00
_cell.angle_beta   90.00
_cell.angle_gamma   90.00
#
_symmetry.space_group_name_H-M   'P 1'
#
loop_
_entity.id
_entity.type
_entity.pdbx_description
1 polymer ?
#
loop_
_entity_poly.entity_id
_entity_poly.type
_entity_poly.pdbx_seq_one_letter_code
_entity_poly.pdbx_strand_id
1 'polypeptide(L)'
;MGWLRRKRDSAALDRAYRVGFLVANDSRSPALRQFEEWCRQKDRPLVWIRPCAQCADIILDMGPCSWHLAAEAIEELELLLAMTAPHRRARLGTTYCRIYGVPSGQAEVVAFRLFDLVMESRPELAQSCGHGIG
;
A
#
# COMPACT_ATOMS: atom_id res chain seq x y z
N MET A 1 5.66 -31.37 -6.39
CA MET A 1 4.80 -30.48 -5.57
C MET A 1 5.10 -28.99 -5.82
N GLY A 2 5.01 -28.49 -7.06
CA GLY A 2 5.50 -27.12 -7.41
C GLY A 2 4.61 -26.26 -8.30
N TRP A 3 3.48 -26.77 -8.80
CA TRP A 3 2.63 -26.06 -9.76
C TRP A 3 1.48 -25.28 -9.10
N LEU A 4 0.93 -25.78 -8.00
CA LEU A 4 -0.19 -25.15 -7.29
C LEU A 4 0.18 -23.83 -6.59
N ARG A 5 1.41 -23.69 -6.09
CA ARG A 5 1.91 -22.42 -5.53
C ARG A 5 2.08 -21.34 -6.60
N ARG A 6 2.67 -21.68 -7.76
CA ARG A 6 2.88 -20.72 -8.86
C ARG A 6 1.58 -20.11 -9.41
N LYS A 7 0.50 -20.89 -9.51
CA LYS A 7 -0.81 -20.36 -9.94
C LYS A 7 -1.44 -19.38 -8.94
N ARG A 8 -1.30 -19.65 -7.64
CA ARG A 8 -1.78 -18.72 -6.60
C ARG A 8 -0.98 -17.42 -6.60
N ASP A 9 0.33 -17.50 -6.76
CA ASP A 9 1.21 -16.33 -6.76
C ASP A 9 0.99 -15.45 -8.01
N SER A 10 0.79 -16.04 -9.19
CA SER A 10 0.51 -15.30 -10.43
C SER A 10 -0.83 -14.58 -10.40
N ALA A 11 -1.90 -15.24 -9.96
CA ALA A 11 -3.23 -14.63 -9.90
C ALA A 11 -3.30 -13.49 -8.85
N ALA A 12 -2.57 -13.64 -7.73
CA ALA A 12 -2.44 -12.59 -6.73
C ALA A 12 -1.68 -11.38 -7.28
N LEU A 13 -0.64 -11.60 -8.07
CA LEU A 13 0.17 -10.56 -8.70
C LEU A 13 -0.61 -9.81 -9.80
N ASP A 14 -1.35 -10.51 -10.66
CA ASP A 14 -2.21 -9.90 -11.69
C ASP A 14 -3.33 -9.06 -11.08
N ARG A 15 -3.83 -9.45 -9.91
CA ARG A 15 -4.76 -8.62 -9.13
C ARG A 15 -4.03 -7.39 -8.59
N ALA A 16 -2.84 -7.55 -8.01
CA ALA A 16 -2.06 -6.47 -7.41
C ALA A 16 -1.74 -5.35 -8.40
N TYR A 17 -1.35 -5.68 -9.64
CA TYR A 17 -1.13 -4.70 -10.70
C TYR A 17 -2.37 -3.85 -11.05
N ARG A 18 -3.57 -4.38 -10.80
CA ARG A 18 -4.84 -3.67 -11.05
C ARG A 18 -5.32 -2.87 -9.85
N VAL A 19 -5.18 -3.40 -8.63
CA VAL A 19 -5.77 -2.83 -7.42
C VAL A 19 -4.81 -2.00 -6.58
N GLY A 20 -3.50 -2.06 -6.85
CA GLY A 20 -2.49 -1.23 -6.18
C GLY A 20 -1.86 -1.84 -4.91
N PHE A 21 -2.27 -3.04 -4.50
CA PHE A 21 -1.65 -3.73 -3.36
C PHE A 21 -1.55 -5.25 -3.57
N LEU A 22 -0.56 -5.86 -2.92
CA LEU A 22 -0.34 -7.32 -2.94
C LEU A 22 -0.68 -7.96 -1.59
N VAL A 23 -1.31 -9.15 -1.62
CA VAL A 23 -1.41 -10.00 -0.42
C VAL A 23 -0.30 -11.04 -0.45
N ALA A 24 0.64 -10.99 0.51
CA ALA A 24 1.74 -11.95 0.60
C ALA A 24 2.13 -12.23 2.05
N ASN A 25 2.45 -13.49 2.36
CA ASN A 25 2.80 -13.91 3.72
C ASN A 25 4.25 -13.58 4.12
N ASP A 26 5.13 -13.34 3.13
CA ASP A 26 6.56 -13.21 3.32
C ASP A 26 7.12 -12.04 2.49
N SER A 27 7.93 -11.19 3.14
CA SER A 27 8.63 -10.08 2.50
C SER A 27 9.70 -10.53 1.51
N ARG A 28 10.09 -11.81 1.55
CA ARG A 28 11.05 -12.42 0.64
C ARG A 28 10.37 -13.16 -0.53
N SER A 29 9.04 -13.11 -0.63
CA SER A 29 8.34 -13.82 -1.69
C SER A 29 8.74 -13.28 -3.08
N PRO A 30 8.89 -14.14 -4.09
CA PRO A 30 9.19 -13.71 -5.46
C PRO A 30 8.12 -12.76 -6.02
N ALA A 31 6.85 -12.96 -5.65
CA ALA A 31 5.74 -12.10 -6.05
C ALA A 31 5.88 -10.67 -5.51
N LEU A 32 6.26 -10.52 -4.23
CA LEU A 32 6.47 -9.18 -3.65
C LEU A 32 7.63 -8.45 -4.34
N ARG A 33 8.74 -9.14 -4.62
CA ARG A 33 9.86 -8.54 -5.36
C ARG A 33 9.46 -8.08 -6.77
N GLN A 34 8.68 -8.89 -7.47
CA GLN A 34 8.17 -8.52 -8.80
C GLN A 34 7.21 -7.33 -8.71
N PHE A 35 6.33 -7.31 -7.70
CA PHE A 35 5.41 -6.21 -7.49
C PHE A 35 6.13 -4.91 -7.10
N GLU A 36 7.13 -4.98 -6.24
CA GLU A 36 7.98 -3.84 -5.87
C GLU A 36 8.70 -3.25 -7.09
N GLU A 37 9.27 -4.11 -7.94
CA GLU A 37 9.92 -3.68 -9.18
C GLU A 37 8.93 -3.01 -10.14
N TRP A 38 7.72 -3.55 -10.26
CA TRP A 38 6.66 -2.89 -11.02
C TRP A 38 6.26 -1.54 -10.41
N CYS A 39 6.12 -1.43 -9.09
CA CYS A 39 5.85 -0.17 -8.40
C CYS A 39 6.94 0.86 -8.71
N ARG A 40 8.22 0.46 -8.68
CA ARG A 40 9.35 1.30 -9.06
C ARG A 40 9.26 1.78 -10.52
N GLN A 41 8.99 0.88 -11.45
CA GLN A 41 8.86 1.21 -12.88
C GLN A 41 7.66 2.12 -13.19
N LYS A 42 6.59 2.01 -12.41
CA LYS A 42 5.37 2.83 -12.56
C LYS A 42 5.38 4.08 -11.69
N ASP A 43 6.44 4.31 -10.93
CA ASP A 43 6.54 5.37 -9.96
C ASP A 43 5.31 5.39 -9.03
N ARG A 44 5.16 4.31 -8.27
CA ARG A 44 4.04 4.07 -7.34
C ARG A 44 4.54 3.59 -5.98
N PRO A 45 3.81 3.87 -4.90
CA PRO A 45 4.10 3.29 -3.60
C PRO A 45 3.87 1.76 -3.62
N LEU A 46 4.62 1.05 -2.79
CA LEU A 46 4.39 -0.35 -2.52
C LEU A 46 3.43 -0.50 -1.35
N VAL A 47 2.27 -1.10 -1.60
CA VAL A 47 1.34 -1.51 -0.54
C VAL A 47 1.24 -3.03 -0.54
N TRP A 48 1.39 -3.64 0.64
CA TRP A 48 1.14 -5.07 0.77
C TRP A 48 0.52 -5.43 2.12
N ILE A 49 -0.31 -6.47 2.07
CA ILE A 49 -1.00 -7.06 3.21
C ILE A 49 -0.29 -8.35 3.55
N ARG A 50 0.11 -8.48 4.81
CA ARG A 50 0.64 -9.71 5.40
C ARG A 50 -0.43 -10.36 6.27
N PRO A 51 -1.08 -11.44 5.81
CA PRO A 51 -2.01 -12.20 6.63
C PRO A 51 -1.34 -12.79 7.87
N CYS A 52 -2.02 -12.68 9.00
CA CYS A 52 -1.73 -13.31 10.29
C CYS A 52 -2.98 -14.10 10.73
N ALA A 53 -2.91 -14.88 11.81
CA ALA A 53 -3.94 -15.86 12.17
C ALA A 53 -5.41 -15.35 12.09
N GLN A 54 -5.74 -14.26 12.78
CA GLN A 54 -7.08 -13.64 12.77
C GLN A 54 -7.05 -12.16 12.36
N CYS A 55 -5.91 -11.72 11.87
CA CYS A 55 -5.66 -10.33 11.53
C CYS A 55 -4.69 -10.25 10.35
N ALA A 56 -4.38 -9.04 9.91
CA ALA A 56 -3.38 -8.78 8.91
C ALA A 56 -2.58 -7.54 9.30
N ASP A 57 -1.33 -7.52 8.87
CA ASP A 57 -0.52 -6.31 8.90
C ASP A 57 -0.53 -5.68 7.52
N ILE A 58 -0.59 -4.36 7.47
CA ILE A 58 -0.59 -3.59 6.23
C ILE A 58 0.67 -2.73 6.22
N ILE A 59 1.39 -2.78 5.12
CA ILE A 59 2.65 -2.07 4.95
C ILE A 59 2.53 -1.23 3.69
N LEU A 60 2.77 0.06 3.85
CA LEU A 60 3.03 1.05 2.82
C LEU A 60 4.52 1.39 2.86
N ASP A 61 5.16 1.35 1.70
CA ASP A 61 6.55 1.74 1.50
C ASP A 61 6.64 2.67 0.29
N MET A 62 7.17 3.87 0.51
CA MET A 62 7.38 4.89 -0.52
C MET A 62 8.73 4.74 -1.21
N GLY A 63 9.62 3.89 -0.70
CA GLY A 63 10.96 3.65 -1.23
C GLY A 63 10.97 3.36 -2.75
N PRO A 64 10.05 2.55 -3.29
CA PRO A 64 10.01 2.27 -4.74
C PRO A 64 9.77 3.49 -5.63
N CYS A 65 9.04 4.50 -5.16
CA CYS A 65 8.79 5.74 -5.91
C CYS A 65 9.64 6.93 -5.43
N SER A 66 10.47 6.77 -4.40
CA SER A 66 11.27 7.86 -3.79
C SER A 66 10.44 9.06 -3.29
N TRP A 67 9.13 8.89 -3.12
CA TRP A 67 8.24 9.93 -2.63
C TRP A 67 8.33 10.05 -1.11
N HIS A 68 7.87 11.19 -0.61
CA HIS A 68 7.66 11.43 0.80
C HIS A 68 6.21 11.86 1.00
N LEU A 69 5.60 11.33 2.06
CA LEU A 69 4.30 11.78 2.53
C LEU A 69 4.46 13.19 3.10
N ALA A 70 3.65 14.11 2.61
CA ALA A 70 3.50 15.43 3.21
C ALA A 70 2.93 15.32 4.63
N ALA A 71 3.12 16.35 5.45
CA ALA A 71 2.64 16.33 6.84
C ALA A 71 1.11 16.15 6.89
N GLU A 72 0.41 16.82 5.99
CA GLU A 72 -1.04 16.75 5.81
C GLU A 72 -1.50 15.33 5.49
N ALA A 73 -0.79 14.64 4.58
CA ALA A 73 -1.09 13.24 4.25
C ALA A 73 -0.85 12.31 5.45
N ILE A 74 0.16 12.60 6.29
CA ILE A 74 0.38 11.83 7.53
C ILE A 74 -0.76 12.06 8.52
N GLU A 75 -1.21 13.30 8.72
CA GLU A 75 -2.35 13.63 9.59
C GLU A 75 -3.65 12.97 9.10
N GLU A 76 -3.92 13.00 7.79
CA GLU A 76 -5.06 12.31 7.19
C GLU A 76 -4.98 10.79 7.38
N LEU A 77 -3.77 10.20 7.28
CA LEU A 77 -3.57 8.80 7.59
C LEU A 77 -3.85 8.48 9.06
N GLU A 78 -3.42 9.33 9.99
CA GLU A 78 -3.70 9.15 11.42
C GLU A 78 -5.21 9.21 11.71
N LEU A 79 -5.93 10.15 11.10
CA LEU A 79 -7.38 10.27 11.18
C LEU A 79 -8.08 9.04 10.58
N LEU A 80 -7.65 8.61 9.39
CA LEU A 80 -8.16 7.40 8.74
C LEU A 80 -8.02 6.19 9.67
N LEU A 81 -6.86 6.02 10.30
CA LEU A 81 -6.58 4.90 11.21
C LEU A 81 -7.43 4.94 12.48
N ALA A 82 -7.72 6.13 13.00
CA ALA A 82 -8.64 6.31 14.11
C ALA A 82 -10.08 5.88 13.77
N MET A 83 -10.50 6.04 12.50
CA MET A 83 -11.87 5.76 12.06
C MET A 83 -12.11 4.37 11.45
N THR A 84 -11.13 3.81 10.75
CA THR A 84 -11.40 2.69 9.80
C THR A 84 -11.34 1.30 10.40
N ALA A 85 -10.62 1.06 11.52
CA ALA A 85 -10.57 -0.27 12.12
C ALA A 85 -9.98 -0.27 13.54
N PRO A 86 -10.45 -1.16 14.44
CA PRO A 86 -9.66 -1.55 15.59
C PRO A 86 -8.36 -2.19 15.09
N HIS A 87 -7.24 -1.56 15.37
CA HIS A 87 -5.90 -2.06 15.05
C HIS A 87 -5.07 -2.05 16.32
N ARG A 88 -4.06 -2.91 16.41
CA ARG A 88 -3.25 -3.00 17.65
C ARG A 88 -2.28 -1.85 17.79
N ARG A 89 -1.70 -1.43 16.67
CA ARG A 89 -0.65 -0.41 16.61
C ARG A 89 -0.47 0.07 15.18
N ALA A 90 -0.17 1.34 15.01
CA ALA A 90 0.38 1.88 13.78
C ALA A 90 1.79 2.47 14.02
N ARG A 91 2.59 2.53 12.97
CA ARG A 91 3.83 3.31 12.89
C ARG A 91 3.84 4.04 11.57
N LEU A 92 3.93 5.36 11.63
CA LEU A 92 3.95 6.23 10.46
C LEU A 92 5.30 6.95 10.42
N GLY A 93 5.75 7.21 9.20
CA GLY A 93 6.90 8.05 8.90
C GLY A 93 6.72 8.63 7.49
N THR A 94 7.59 9.55 7.11
CA THR A 94 7.50 10.24 5.82
C THR A 94 7.66 9.30 4.62
N THR A 95 8.29 8.14 4.79
CA THR A 95 8.54 7.18 3.70
C THR A 95 7.83 5.84 3.90
N TYR A 96 7.06 5.66 4.98
CA TYR A 96 6.39 4.39 5.25
C TYR A 96 5.19 4.53 6.19
N CYS A 97 4.25 3.59 6.07
CA CYS A 97 3.23 3.35 7.08
C CYS A 97 3.13 1.85 7.35
N ARG A 98 3.04 1.46 8.62
CA ARG A 98 2.84 0.08 9.05
C ARG A 98 1.72 0.00 10.05
N ILE A 99 0.68 -0.75 9.72
CA ILE A 99 -0.48 -0.99 10.57
C ILE A 99 -0.48 -2.46 10.97
N TYR A 100 -0.57 -2.72 12.27
CA TYR A 100 -0.51 -4.06 12.83
C TYR A 100 -1.85 -4.53 13.36
N GLY A 101 -2.19 -5.77 13.04
CA GLY A 101 -3.33 -6.46 13.61
C GLY A 101 -4.69 -5.92 13.17
N VAL A 102 -4.83 -5.51 11.90
CA VAL A 102 -6.11 -5.15 11.29
C VAL A 102 -6.96 -6.41 11.12
N PRO A 103 -8.27 -6.42 11.45
CA PRO A 103 -9.13 -7.57 11.19
C PRO A 103 -9.10 -7.97 9.72
N SER A 104 -9.00 -9.27 9.43
CA SER A 104 -8.81 -9.76 8.06
C SER A 104 -9.92 -9.31 7.09
N GLY A 105 -11.16 -9.13 7.58
CA GLY A 105 -12.28 -8.63 6.77
C GLY A 105 -12.20 -7.14 6.40
N GLN A 106 -11.30 -6.38 7.01
CA GLN A 106 -11.12 -4.94 6.76
C GLN A 106 -9.75 -4.62 6.10
N ALA A 107 -8.83 -5.59 6.08
CA ALA A 107 -7.46 -5.36 5.64
C ALA A 107 -7.36 -4.85 4.19
N GLU A 108 -8.15 -5.40 3.26
CA GLU A 108 -8.16 -4.94 1.87
C GLU A 108 -8.72 -3.52 1.73
N VAL A 109 -9.75 -3.17 2.50
CA VAL A 109 -10.35 -1.83 2.49
C VAL A 109 -9.34 -0.80 2.99
N VAL A 110 -8.66 -1.09 4.10
CA VAL A 110 -7.64 -0.21 4.67
C VAL A 110 -6.44 -0.08 3.71
N ALA A 111 -5.99 -1.16 3.09
CA ALA A 111 -4.91 -1.12 2.10
C ALA A 111 -5.28 -0.30 0.85
N PHE A 112 -6.51 -0.44 0.36
CA PHE A 112 -7.00 0.35 -0.76
C PHE A 112 -7.05 1.84 -0.42
N ARG A 113 -7.62 2.20 0.75
CA ARG A 113 -7.67 3.59 1.21
C ARG A 113 -6.30 4.21 1.42
N LEU A 114 -5.36 3.45 1.99
CA LEU A 114 -3.96 3.86 2.10
C LEU A 114 -3.36 4.18 0.72
N PHE A 115 -3.52 3.27 -0.24
CA PHE A 115 -2.98 3.46 -1.58
C PHE A 115 -3.59 4.69 -2.26
N ASP A 116 -4.90 4.85 -2.20
CA ASP A 116 -5.66 5.95 -2.81
C ASP A 116 -5.20 7.31 -2.27
N LEU A 117 -5.18 7.45 -0.94
CA LEU A 117 -4.78 8.70 -0.26
C LEU A 117 -3.36 9.14 -0.64
N VAL A 118 -2.43 8.18 -0.69
CA VAL A 118 -1.03 8.45 -1.03
C VAL A 118 -0.88 8.87 -2.49
N MET A 119 -1.67 8.25 -3.38
CA MET A 119 -1.70 8.61 -4.80
C MET A 119 -2.32 9.98 -5.04
N GLU A 120 -3.34 10.36 -4.26
CA GLU A 120 -3.95 11.71 -4.29
C GLU A 120 -2.99 12.78 -3.75
N SER A 121 -2.19 12.42 -2.76
CA SER A 121 -1.18 13.30 -2.14
C SER A 121 0.08 13.49 -2.99
N ARG A 122 0.11 12.99 -4.24
CA ARG A 122 1.29 13.07 -5.11
C ARG A 122 1.59 14.55 -5.44
N PRO A 123 2.81 15.05 -5.18
CA PRO A 123 3.17 16.46 -5.36
C PRO A 123 3.03 16.98 -6.80
N GLU A 124 2.98 16.09 -7.80
CA GLU A 124 2.87 16.46 -9.23
C GLU A 124 1.43 16.71 -9.70
N LEU A 125 0.41 16.24 -8.97
CA LEU A 125 -1.01 16.52 -9.29
C LEU A 125 -1.48 17.87 -8.73
N ALA A 126 -0.78 18.44 -7.75
CA ALA A 126 -1.07 19.76 -7.21
C ALA A 126 -0.73 20.91 -8.17
N GLN A 127 0.10 20.65 -9.20
CA GLN A 127 0.56 21.70 -10.14
C GLN A 127 -0.22 21.75 -11.46
N SER A 128 -1.06 20.75 -11.78
CA SER A 128 -1.85 20.75 -13.03
C SER A 128 -3.13 21.60 -12.99
N CYS A 129 -3.52 22.15 -11.84
CA CYS A 129 -4.66 23.07 -11.73
C CYS A 129 -4.27 24.56 -11.71
N GLY A 130 -2.99 24.88 -11.89
CA GLY A 130 -2.45 26.24 -11.76
C GLY A 130 -1.98 26.91 -13.06
N HIS A 131 -2.18 26.31 -14.23
CA HIS A 131 -1.81 26.93 -15.51
C HIS A 131 -2.96 26.85 -16.51
N GLY A 132 -3.76 27.91 -16.50
CA GLY A 132 -4.84 28.11 -17.45
C GLY A 132 -5.22 29.58 -17.56
N ILE A 133 -4.33 30.37 -18.20
CA ILE A 133 -4.59 31.51 -19.11
C ILE A 133 -5.39 32.68 -18.48
N GLY A 134 -4.81 33.85 -18.22
CA GLY A 134 -4.19 34.73 -19.21
C GLY A 134 -5.22 35.79 -19.63
#